data_AF-A0A962CJJ6-F1
#
_entry.id   AF-A0A962CJJ6-F1
#
_cell.length_a   1.000
_cell.length_b   1.000
_cell.length_c   1.000
_cell.angle_alpha   90.00
_cell.angle_beta   90.00
_cell.angle_gamma   90.00
#
_symmetry.space_group_name_H-M   'P 1'
#
loop_
_entity.id
_entity.type
_entity.pdbx_description
1 polymer ?
#
loop_
_entity_poly.entity_id
_entity_poly.type
_entity_poly.pdbx_seq_one_letter_code
_entity_poly.pdbx_strand_id
1 'polypeptide(L)' 'DEAGVRLLDECAALSADLLIMGMYGRGRFSEWIVGGATRHVLQHATLPVLLCH' A
#
# COMPACT_ATOMS: atom_id res chain seq x y z
N ASP A 1 -4.39 7.70 -6.06
CA ASP A 1 -5.62 6.96 -5.69
C ASP A 1 -5.99 7.41 -4.29
N GLU A 2 -7.26 7.74 -4.07
CA GLU A 2 -7.71 8.32 -2.80
C GLU A 2 -7.45 7.39 -1.61
N ALA A 3 -7.55 6.07 -1.80
CA ALA A 3 -7.30 5.11 -0.73
C ALA A 3 -5.82 5.11 -0.32
N GLY A 4 -4.89 5.27 -1.27
CA GLY A 4 -3.46 5.35 -0.95
C GLY A 4 -3.11 6.59 -0.13
N VAL A 5 -3.71 7.73 -0.43
CA VAL A 5 -3.52 8.98 0.33
C VAL A 5 -4.01 8.80 1.76
N ARG A 6 -5.26 8.32 1.91
CA ARG A 6 -5.89 8.07 3.22
C ARG A 6 -5.07 7.12 4.09
N LEU A 7 -4.51 6.05 3.50
CA LEU A 7 -3.67 5.11 4.24
C LEU A 7 -2.42 5.77 4.84
N LEU A 8 -1.75 6.64 4.07
CA LEU A 8 -0.55 7.32 4.54
C LEU A 8 -0.88 8.42 5.57
N ASP A 9 -1.97 9.16 5.38
CA ASP A 9 -2.43 10.17 6.33
C ASP A 9 -2.74 9.54 7.70
N GLU A 10 -3.41 8.39 7.73
CA GLU A 10 -3.69 7.66 8.97
C GLU A 10 -2.42 7.10 9.62
N CYS A 11 -1.47 6.59 8.83
CA CYS A 11 -0.17 6.15 9.35
C CYS A 11 0.58 7.32 10.02
N ALA A 12 0.55 8.51 9.41
CA ALA A 12 1.16 9.70 9.98
C ALA A 12 0.43 10.16 11.26
N ALA A 13 -0.90 10.17 11.25
CA ALA A 13 -1.71 10.54 12.42
C ALA A 13 -1.47 9.60 13.62
N LEU A 14 -1.25 8.32 13.36
CA LEU A 14 -0.98 7.31 14.38
C LEU A 14 0.51 7.20 14.76
N SER A 15 1.40 7.93 14.08
CA SER A 15 2.86 7.74 14.19
C SER A 15 3.26 6.28 14.00
N ALA A 16 2.70 5.62 12.98
CA ALA A 16 2.95 4.21 12.71
C ALA A 16 4.40 3.99 12.22
N ASP A 17 5.03 2.93 12.71
CA ASP A 17 6.39 2.53 12.33
C ASP A 17 6.42 1.56 11.13
N LEU A 18 5.30 0.93 10.79
CA LEU A 18 5.20 -0.06 9.72
C LEU A 18 3.77 -0.10 9.15
N LEU A 19 3.66 -0.04 7.83
CA LEU A 19 2.40 -0.29 7.12
C LEU A 19 2.41 -1.69 6.50
N ILE A 20 1.44 -2.52 6.87
CA ILE A 20 1.23 -3.84 6.27
C ILE A 20 0.05 -3.75 5.30
N MET A 21 0.26 -4.14 4.04
CA MET A 21 -0.81 -4.23 3.05
C MET A 21 -0.90 -5.65 2.47
N GLY A 22 -2.13 -6.14 2.30
CA GLY A 22 -2.38 -7.39 1.59
C GLY A 22 -2.31 -7.20 0.07
N MET A 23 -1.62 -8.11 -0.63
CA MET A 23 -1.65 -8.19 -2.10
C MET A 23 -2.37 -9.47 -2.54
N TYR A 24 -3.68 -9.38 -2.79
CA TYR A 24 -4.44 -10.51 -3.32
C TYR A 24 -4.40 -10.57 -4.86
N GLY A 25 -3.58 -11.46 -5.40
CA GLY A 25 -3.62 -11.85 -6.82
C GLY A 25 -4.55 -13.04 -7.03
N ARG A 26 -5.85 -12.81 -7.28
CA ARG A 26 -6.76 -13.90 -7.70
C ARG A 26 -6.45 -14.30 -9.15
N GLY A 27 -5.65 -15.35 -9.29
CA GLY A 27 -5.64 -16.24 -10.44
C GLY A 27 -4.83 -15.77 -11.65
N ARG A 28 -3.67 -16.42 -11.85
CA ARG A 28 -2.89 -16.46 -13.10
C ARG A 28 -2.28 -15.11 -13.49
N PHE A 29 -1.00 -14.90 -13.16
CA PHE A 29 -0.02 -14.24 -14.04
C PHE A 29 -0.53 -13.07 -14.93
N SER A 30 -1.26 -12.13 -14.34
CA SER A 30 -1.35 -10.76 -14.85
C SER A 30 -0.62 -9.88 -13.83
N GLU A 31 0.67 -10.19 -13.71
CA GLU A 31 1.66 -9.41 -12.97
C GLU A 31 1.61 -7.95 -13.43
N TRP A 32 1.88 -7.01 -12.52
CA TRP A 32 2.11 -5.58 -12.73
C TRP A 32 0.97 -4.59 -12.57
N ILE A 33 -0.29 -5.00 -12.41
CA ILE A 33 -1.33 -4.03 -12.01
C ILE A 33 -1.31 -3.88 -10.48
N VAL A 34 -0.29 -3.16 -10.02
CA VAL A 34 -0.32 -2.55 -8.69
C VAL A 34 -1.51 -1.58 -8.71
N GLY A 35 -2.57 -1.89 -7.97
CA GLY A 35 -3.76 -1.05 -7.87
C GLY A 35 -3.38 0.38 -7.51
N GLY A 36 -4.22 1.36 -7.87
CA GLY A 36 -3.90 2.78 -7.69
C GLY A 36 -3.45 3.12 -6.27
N ALA A 37 -4.07 2.50 -5.25
CA ALA A 37 -3.72 2.65 -3.84
C ALA A 37 -2.30 2.16 -3.54
N THR A 38 -1.99 0.90 -3.88
CA THR A 38 -0.67 0.32 -3.66
C THR A 38 0.42 1.08 -4.42
N ARG A 39 0.14 1.56 -5.64
CA ARG A 39 1.10 2.35 -6.42
C ARG A 39 1.39 3.68 -5.73
N HIS A 40 0.34 4.34 -5.25
CA HIS A 40 0.48 5.60 -4.54
C HIS A 40 1.29 5.42 -3.24
N VAL A 41 0.96 4.40 -2.44
CA VAL A 41 1.69 4.09 -1.20
C VAL A 41 3.16 3.82 -1.46
N LEU A 42 3.50 2.95 -2.43
CA LEU A 42 4.90 2.64 -2.74
C LEU A 42 5.69 3.84 -3.25
N GLN A 43 5.02 4.86 -3.81
CA GLN A 43 5.66 6.09 -4.30
C GLN A 43 5.83 7.17 -3.22
N HIS A 44 4.99 7.18 -2.18
CA HIS A 44 4.90 8.31 -1.24
C HIS A 44 5.08 7.91 0.23
N ALA A 45 5.18 6.62 0.54
CA ALA A 45 5.36 6.17 1.91
C ALA A 45 6.67 6.70 2.50
N THR A 46 6.56 7.30 3.69
CA THR A 46 7.68 7.77 4.51
C THR A 46 8.08 6.77 5.59
N LEU A 47 7.42 5.61 5.62
CA LEU A 47 7.64 4.50 6.54
C LEU A 47 7.83 3.19 5.77
N PRO A 48 8.46 2.17 6.38
CA PRO A 48 8.54 0.84 5.81
C PRO A 48 7.15 0.29 5.45
N VAL A 49 7.06 -0.36 4.29
CA VAL A 49 5.83 -1.00 3.81
C VAL A 49 6.10 -2.48 3.57
N LEU A 50 5.35 -3.34 4.26
CA LEU A 50 5.39 -4.79 4.08
C LEU A 50 4.17 -5.23 3.26
N LEU A 51 4.41 -5.94 2.16
CA LEU A 51 3.36 -6.54 1.34
C LEU A 51 3.24 -8.02 1.71
N CYS A 52 2.05 -8.43 2.17
CA CYS A 52 1.76 -9.80 2.62
C CYS A 52 0.69 -10.47 1.74
N HIS A 53 0.69 -11.81 1.74
CA HIS A 53 -0.31 -12.66 1.09
C HIS A 53 -1.17 -13.39 2.12
#